data_AF-A0A2Z5G1S2-F1
#
_entry.id   AF-A0A2Z5G1S2-F1
#
_cell.length_a   1.000
_cell.length_b   1.000
_cell.length_c   1.000
_cell.angle_alpha   90.00
_cell.angle_beta   90.00
_cell.angle_gamma   90.00
#
_symmetry.space_group_name_H-M   'P 1'
#
loop_
_entity.id
_entity.type
_entity.pdbx_description
1 polymer ?
#
loop_
_entity_poly.entity_id
_entity_poly.type
_entity_poly.pdbx_seq_one_letter_code
_entity_poly.pdbx_strand_id
1 'polypeptide(L)'
;MGQFGEELRRERESRGVSLECIINSTKISGRHLSALEREQFEQLPGGVFNKGIVRGYARAVGIDEEAWIQRFMSAYKESGLLKAEDGDWVEFAENVVKGRKSEGDRPAARLRWAGVFLLLMLIAGLGWFVYHFVRERISATNPSAGFTVLATVVAPDLLPFSSGESASFFARDQLVSPRRGSILQSISG
;
A
#
# COMPACT_ATOMS: atom_id res chain seq x y z
N MET A 1 -42.43 -27.04 -12.65
CA MET A 1 -41.39 -26.11 -13.14
C MET A 1 -41.47 -24.92 -12.21
N GLY A 2 -40.44 -24.67 -11.41
CA GLY A 2 -40.48 -23.50 -10.55
C GLY A 2 -40.19 -22.23 -11.34
N GLN A 3 -40.54 -21.15 -10.69
CA GLN A 3 -40.61 -19.83 -11.27
C GLN A 3 -39.23 -19.14 -11.31
N PHE A 4 -38.27 -19.59 -10.50
CA PHE A 4 -36.97 -18.95 -10.35
C PHE A 4 -36.08 -19.17 -11.58
N GLY A 5 -35.92 -20.42 -12.02
CA GLY A 5 -34.99 -20.77 -13.10
C GLY A 5 -35.40 -20.15 -14.44
N GLU A 6 -36.69 -20.20 -14.76
CA GLU A 6 -37.24 -19.59 -15.97
C GLU A 6 -37.15 -18.05 -15.96
N GLU A 7 -37.38 -17.41 -14.81
CA GLU A 7 -37.19 -15.96 -14.71
C GLU A 7 -35.72 -15.56 -14.81
N LEU A 8 -34.80 -16.33 -14.22
CA LEU A 8 -33.37 -16.08 -14.31
C LEU A 8 -32.90 -16.17 -15.78
N ARG A 9 -33.37 -17.20 -16.48
CA ARG A 9 -33.13 -17.38 -17.92
C ARG A 9 -33.71 -16.21 -18.73
N ARG A 10 -34.94 -15.79 -18.42
CA ARG A 10 -35.59 -14.66 -19.11
C ARG A 10 -34.81 -13.35 -18.92
N GLU A 11 -34.35 -13.06 -17.70
CA GLU A 11 -33.50 -11.88 -17.45
C GLU A 11 -32.23 -11.93 -18.31
N ARG A 12 -31.55 -13.07 -18.33
CA ARG A 12 -30.35 -13.26 -19.15
C ARG A 12 -30.63 -13.02 -20.64
N GLU A 13 -31.67 -13.65 -21.17
CA GLU A 13 -32.04 -13.55 -22.59
C GLU A 13 -32.50 -12.13 -22.96
N SER A 14 -33.25 -11.45 -22.09
CA SER A 14 -33.71 -10.07 -22.31
C SER A 14 -32.55 -9.07 -22.43
N ARG A 15 -31.41 -9.39 -21.81
CA ARG A 15 -30.18 -8.58 -21.83
C ARG A 15 -29.20 -9.03 -22.92
N GLY A 16 -29.56 -10.02 -23.73
CA GLY A 16 -28.73 -10.55 -24.81
C GLY A 16 -27.47 -11.27 -24.34
N VAL A 17 -27.42 -11.72 -23.08
CA VAL A 17 -26.24 -12.39 -22.52
C VAL A 17 -26.32 -13.89 -22.84
N SER A 18 -25.32 -14.43 -23.55
CA SER A 18 -25.25 -15.87 -23.80
C SER A 18 -24.75 -16.62 -22.57
N LEU A 19 -25.15 -17.89 -22.42
CA LEU A 19 -24.63 -18.75 -21.34
C LEU A 19 -23.10 -18.88 -21.43
N GLU A 20 -22.55 -18.95 -22.66
CA GLU A 20 -21.11 -18.99 -22.92
C GLU A 20 -20.37 -17.74 -22.42
N CYS A 21 -20.98 -16.56 -22.56
CA CYS A 21 -20.41 -15.31 -22.04
C CYS A 21 -20.24 -15.38 -20.50
N ILE A 22 -21.25 -15.92 -19.80
CA ILE A 22 -21.20 -16.13 -18.36
C ILE A 22 -20.13 -17.15 -18.00
N ILE A 23 -20.04 -18.27 -18.72
CA ILE A 23 -18.98 -19.29 -18.51
C ILE A 23 -17.59 -18.66 -18.65
N ASN A 24 -17.38 -17.88 -19.72
CA ASN A 24 -16.08 -17.29 -20.01
C ASN A 24 -15.63 -16.28 -18.96
N SER A 25 -16.56 -15.46 -18.46
CA SER A 25 -16.32 -14.40 -17.47
C SER A 25 -16.21 -14.93 -16.04
N THR A 26 -17.04 -15.88 -15.64
CA THR A 26 -17.12 -16.39 -14.26
C THR A 26 -16.31 -17.65 -14.01
N LYS A 27 -15.93 -18.37 -15.07
CA LYS A 27 -15.32 -19.72 -15.01
C LYS A 27 -16.19 -20.77 -14.33
N ILE A 28 -17.49 -20.51 -14.21
CA ILE A 28 -18.46 -21.50 -13.72
C ILE A 28 -18.76 -22.47 -14.86
N SER A 29 -18.82 -23.77 -14.55
CA SER A 29 -19.20 -24.82 -15.50
C SER A 29 -20.58 -24.55 -16.10
N GLY A 30 -20.69 -24.63 -17.43
CA GLY A 30 -21.97 -24.50 -18.14
C GLY A 30 -23.03 -25.49 -17.66
N ARG A 31 -22.61 -26.67 -17.18
CA ARG A 31 -23.54 -27.65 -16.57
C ARG A 31 -24.25 -27.07 -15.36
N HIS A 32 -23.54 -26.37 -14.47
CA HIS A 32 -24.12 -25.79 -13.27
C HIS A 32 -25.02 -24.58 -13.59
N LEU A 33 -24.61 -23.72 -14.53
CA LEU A 33 -25.44 -22.59 -14.96
C LEU A 33 -26.74 -23.06 -15.62
N SER A 34 -26.63 -24.10 -16.45
CA SER A 34 -27.78 -24.71 -17.11
C SER A 34 -28.69 -25.46 -16.11
N ALA A 35 -28.11 -26.10 -15.09
CA ALA A 35 -28.86 -26.68 -13.99
C ALA A 35 -29.59 -25.61 -13.17
N LEU A 36 -28.97 -24.44 -12.96
CA LEU A 36 -29.59 -23.31 -12.26
C LEU A 36 -30.83 -22.78 -13.01
N GLU A 37 -30.75 -22.61 -14.33
CA GLU A 37 -31.89 -22.19 -15.17
C GLU A 37 -33.02 -23.22 -15.22
N ARG A 38 -32.71 -24.51 -15.02
CA ARG A 38 -33.69 -25.60 -14.97
C ARG A 38 -34.12 -26.00 -13.56
N GLU A 39 -33.64 -25.29 -12.54
CA GLU A 39 -33.84 -25.60 -11.12
C GLU A 39 -33.46 -27.03 -10.72
N GLN A 40 -32.49 -27.61 -11.42
CA GLN A 40 -31.92 -28.92 -11.13
C GLN A 40 -30.87 -28.76 -10.02
N PHE A 41 -31.30 -28.30 -8.86
CA PHE A 41 -30.38 -27.89 -7.79
C PHE A 41 -29.54 -29.05 -7.24
N GLU A 42 -30.00 -30.30 -7.40
CA GLU A 42 -29.25 -31.51 -7.05
C GLU A 42 -27.95 -31.69 -7.86
N GLN A 43 -27.81 -31.00 -8.99
CA GLN A 43 -26.59 -31.03 -9.82
C GLN A 43 -25.60 -29.92 -9.47
N LEU A 44 -25.95 -29.05 -8.52
CA LEU A 44 -25.04 -28.03 -8.03
C LEU A 44 -24.04 -28.65 -7.03
N PRO A 45 -22.84 -28.08 -6.90
CA PRO A 45 -21.81 -28.61 -5.99
C PRO A 45 -22.18 -28.54 -4.50
N GLY A 46 -23.19 -27.77 -4.10
CA GLY A 46 -23.67 -27.68 -2.72
C GLY A 46 -22.97 -26.61 -1.88
N GLY A 47 -23.43 -26.46 -0.62
CA GLY A 47 -22.85 -25.54 0.36
C GLY A 47 -22.73 -24.08 -0.10
N VAL A 48 -21.60 -23.45 0.26
CA VAL A 48 -21.32 -22.03 -0.02
C VAL A 48 -21.17 -21.74 -1.52
N PHE A 49 -20.81 -22.76 -2.32
CA PHE A 49 -20.60 -22.59 -3.76
C PHE A 49 -21.88 -22.26 -4.52
N ASN A 50 -23.03 -22.75 -4.07
CA ASN A 50 -24.32 -22.47 -4.71
C ASN A 50 -24.61 -20.96 -4.75
N LYS A 51 -24.43 -20.26 -3.62
CA LYS A 51 -24.58 -18.80 -3.55
C LYS A 51 -23.54 -18.08 -4.42
N GLY A 52 -22.31 -18.59 -4.47
CA GLY A 52 -21.25 -18.05 -5.33
C GLY A 52 -21.59 -18.15 -6.82
N ILE A 53 -22.19 -19.27 -7.24
CA ILE A 53 -22.63 -19.49 -8.62
C ILE A 53 -23.74 -18.49 -8.99
N VAL A 54 -24.76 -18.34 -8.15
CA VAL A 54 -25.85 -17.38 -8.38
C VAL A 54 -25.32 -15.95 -8.40
N ARG A 55 -24.41 -15.59 -7.49
CA ARG A 55 -23.78 -14.28 -7.48
C ARG A 55 -23.01 -14.00 -8.77
N GLY A 56 -22.20 -14.95 -9.22
CA GLY A 56 -21.44 -14.84 -10.47
C GLY A 56 -22.35 -14.69 -11.68
N TYR A 57 -23.44 -15.46 -11.73
CA TYR A 57 -24.46 -15.35 -12.76
C TYR A 57 -25.11 -13.96 -12.75
N ALA A 58 -25.61 -13.52 -11.60
CA ALA A 58 -26.28 -12.24 -11.44
C ALA A 58 -25.38 -11.07 -11.85
N ARG A 59 -24.12 -11.11 -11.43
CA ARG A 59 -23.10 -10.13 -11.82
C ARG A 59 -22.85 -10.10 -13.33
N ALA A 60 -22.72 -11.27 -13.97
CA ALA A 60 -22.45 -11.36 -15.40
C ALA A 60 -23.64 -10.86 -16.24
N VAL A 61 -24.87 -11.04 -15.74
CA VAL A 61 -26.09 -10.54 -16.38
C VAL A 61 -26.37 -9.07 -16.01
N GLY A 62 -25.81 -8.56 -14.91
CA GLY A 62 -26.03 -7.20 -14.43
C GLY A 62 -27.37 -7.01 -13.72
N ILE A 63 -27.86 -8.06 -13.05
CA ILE A 63 -29.06 -8.04 -12.17
C ILE A 63 -28.63 -7.93 -10.70
N ASP A 64 -29.55 -7.55 -9.82
CA ASP A 64 -29.27 -7.38 -8.39
C ASP A 64 -28.81 -8.71 -7.74
N GLU A 65 -27.52 -8.79 -7.43
CA GLU A 65 -26.90 -9.97 -6.83
C GLU A 65 -27.63 -10.43 -5.56
N GLU A 66 -27.97 -9.51 -4.65
CA GLU A 66 -28.50 -9.85 -3.33
C GLU A 66 -29.96 -10.33 -3.44
N ALA A 67 -30.77 -9.64 -4.25
CA ALA A 67 -32.15 -10.06 -4.51
C ALA A 67 -32.20 -11.46 -5.12
N TRP A 68 -31.36 -11.74 -6.12
CA TRP A 68 -31.35 -13.05 -6.78
C TRP A 68 -30.79 -14.17 -5.91
N ILE A 69 -29.83 -13.89 -5.02
CA ILE A 69 -29.38 -14.85 -4.00
C ILE A 69 -30.52 -15.19 -3.04
N GLN A 70 -31.29 -14.21 -2.57
CA GLN A 70 -32.41 -14.46 -1.66
C GLN A 70 -33.49 -15.32 -2.34
N ARG A 71 -33.84 -14.99 -3.59
CA ARG A 71 -34.78 -15.78 -4.39
C ARG A 71 -34.32 -17.22 -4.59
N PHE A 72 -33.03 -17.40 -4.89
CA PHE A 72 -32.43 -18.74 -4.98
C PHE A 72 -32.56 -19.50 -3.67
N MET A 73 -32.25 -18.87 -2.53
CA MET A 73 -32.35 -19.54 -1.22
C MET A 73 -33.79 -19.98 -0.90
N SER A 74 -34.78 -19.18 -1.26
CA SER A 74 -36.20 -19.57 -1.14
C SER A 74 -36.52 -20.78 -2.02
N ALA A 75 -36.16 -20.74 -3.32
CA ALA A 75 -36.41 -21.85 -4.25
C ALA A 75 -35.66 -23.14 -3.85
N TYR A 76 -34.41 -23.02 -3.39
CA TYR A 76 -33.59 -24.14 -2.91
C TYR A 76 -34.13 -24.76 -1.62
N LYS A 77 -34.77 -23.95 -0.76
CA LYS A 77 -35.47 -24.44 0.43
C LYS A 77 -36.75 -25.18 0.07
N GLU A 78 -37.53 -24.62 -0.85
CA GLU A 78 -38.77 -25.23 -1.33
C GLU A 78 -38.55 -26.56 -2.06
N SER A 79 -37.40 -26.73 -2.72
CA SER A 79 -37.05 -27.98 -3.38
C SER A 79 -36.75 -29.15 -2.43
N GLY A 80 -36.67 -28.91 -1.11
CA GLY A 80 -36.40 -29.93 -0.10
C GLY A 80 -34.98 -30.51 -0.15
N LEU A 81 -34.07 -29.90 -0.93
CA LEU A 81 -32.68 -30.36 -1.11
C LEU A 81 -31.72 -29.80 -0.06
N LEU A 82 -32.18 -28.88 0.79
CA LEU A 82 -31.42 -28.45 1.96
C LEU A 82 -31.17 -29.63 2.89
N LYS A 83 -29.97 -30.22 2.80
CA LYS A 83 -29.48 -31.22 3.76
C LYS A 83 -29.04 -30.52 5.05
N ALA A 84 -29.24 -31.19 6.18
CA ALA A 84 -28.89 -30.67 7.50
C ALA A 84 -27.39 -30.29 7.63
N GLU A 85 -26.49 -30.92 6.86
CA GLU A 85 -25.06 -30.56 6.82
C GLU A 85 -24.76 -29.23 6.10
N ASP A 86 -25.61 -28.76 5.18
CA ASP A 86 -25.44 -27.43 4.56
C ASP A 86 -25.86 -26.30 5.51
N GLY A 87 -26.65 -26.63 6.55
CA GLY A 87 -27.12 -25.68 7.57
C GLY A 87 -25.99 -25.06 8.39
N ASP A 88 -24.99 -25.87 8.77
CA ASP A 88 -23.83 -25.44 9.55
C ASP A 88 -22.97 -24.42 8.78
N TRP A 89 -22.81 -24.62 7.48
CA TRP A 89 -22.13 -23.67 6.59
C TRP A 89 -22.98 -22.43 6.28
N VAL A 90 -24.30 -22.56 6.19
CA VAL A 90 -25.21 -21.42 5.97
C VAL A 90 -25.25 -20.52 7.21
N GLU A 91 -25.25 -21.10 8.41
CA GLU A 91 -25.16 -20.37 9.68
C GLU A 91 -23.79 -19.71 9.86
N PHE A 92 -22.69 -20.42 9.59
CA PHE A 92 -21.35 -19.84 9.59
C PHE A 92 -21.23 -18.68 8.58
N ALA A 93 -21.70 -18.88 7.35
CA ALA A 93 -21.68 -17.82 6.33
C ALA A 93 -22.59 -16.63 6.69
N GLU A 94 -23.76 -16.87 7.28
CA GLU A 94 -24.64 -15.80 7.77
C GLU A 94 -23.99 -15.01 8.90
N ASN A 95 -23.30 -15.68 9.83
CA ASN A 95 -22.55 -15.05 10.91
C ASN A 95 -21.37 -14.20 10.37
N VAL A 96 -20.66 -14.67 9.34
CA VAL A 96 -19.60 -13.89 8.68
C VAL A 96 -20.16 -12.71 7.86
N VAL A 97 -21.35 -12.86 7.25
CA VAL A 97 -22.01 -11.79 6.46
C VAL A 97 -22.66 -10.74 7.35
N LYS A 98 -23.21 -11.11 8.51
CA LYS A 98 -23.70 -10.15 9.52
C LYS A 98 -22.57 -9.24 10.02
N GLY A 99 -21.34 -9.74 10.06
CA GLY A 99 -20.14 -8.91 10.31
C GLY A 99 -19.85 -7.86 9.23
N ARG A 100 -20.50 -7.93 8.05
CA ARG A 100 -20.28 -7.00 6.93
C ARG A 100 -21.49 -6.10 6.63
N LYS A 101 -22.71 -6.44 7.07
CA LYS A 101 -23.92 -5.61 6.84
C LYS A 101 -24.08 -4.40 7.78
N SER A 102 -23.11 -4.11 8.67
CA SER A 102 -23.07 -2.85 9.44
C SER A 102 -22.28 -1.71 8.77
N GLU A 103 -21.69 -1.92 7.59
CA GLU A 103 -20.79 -0.92 6.96
C GLU A 103 -21.47 -0.18 5.78
N GLY A 104 -22.78 0.03 5.86
CA GLY A 104 -23.62 0.67 4.85
C GLY A 104 -23.83 2.19 5.02
N ASP A 105 -23.18 2.84 5.98
CA ASP A 105 -23.20 4.30 6.14
C ASP A 105 -21.80 4.81 6.52
N ARG A 106 -21.00 5.20 5.52
CA ARG A 106 -19.67 5.77 5.72
C ARG A 106 -19.73 7.31 5.69
N PRO A 107 -19.55 8.00 6.83
CA PRO A 107 -18.93 9.32 6.85
C PRO A 107 -17.43 9.18 7.18
N ALA A 108 -16.71 8.27 6.52
CA ALA A 108 -15.38 7.79 6.95
C ALA A 108 -14.16 8.53 6.37
N ALA A 109 -14.33 9.72 5.76
CA ALA A 109 -13.18 10.54 5.34
C ALA A 109 -12.66 11.40 6.51
N ARG A 110 -13.55 12.11 7.20
CA ARG A 110 -13.24 13.06 8.29
C ARG A 110 -12.61 12.42 9.54
N LEU A 111 -12.99 11.20 9.89
CA LEU A 111 -12.48 10.52 11.08
C LEU A 111 -11.05 9.99 10.90
N ARG A 112 -10.67 9.60 9.68
CA ARG A 112 -9.30 9.17 9.35
C ARG A 112 -8.31 10.33 9.46
N TRP A 113 -8.73 11.51 9.04
CA TRP A 113 -7.91 12.72 9.14
C TRP A 113 -7.77 13.21 10.58
N ALA A 114 -8.80 13.02 11.43
CA ALA A 114 -8.72 13.35 12.85
C ALA A 114 -7.57 12.63 13.57
N GLY A 115 -7.33 11.35 13.27
CA GLY A 115 -6.20 10.60 13.83
C GLY A 115 -4.84 11.15 13.37
N VAL A 116 -4.72 11.55 12.10
CA VAL A 116 -3.50 12.16 11.55
C VAL A 116 -3.24 13.53 12.18
N PHE A 117 -4.28 14.37 12.32
CA PHE A 117 -4.16 15.67 12.99
C PHE A 117 -3.75 15.51 14.45
N LEU A 118 -4.30 14.53 15.17
CA LEU A 118 -3.93 14.24 16.56
C LEU A 118 -2.47 13.80 16.67
N LEU A 119 -2.00 12.92 15.77
CA LEU A 119 -0.60 12.49 15.72
C LEU A 119 0.35 13.66 15.42
N LEU A 120 0.01 14.48 14.42
CA LEU A 120 0.82 15.66 14.05
C LEU A 120 0.86 16.69 15.19
N MET A 121 -0.26 16.92 15.88
CA MET A 121 -0.31 17.81 17.03
C MET A 121 0.59 17.31 18.17
N LEU A 122 0.61 16.00 18.44
CA LEU A 122 1.45 15.41 19.48
C LEU A 122 2.94 15.56 19.15
N ILE A 123 3.33 15.31 17.89
CA ILE A 123 4.71 15.49 17.42
C ILE A 123 5.15 16.96 17.52
N ALA A 124 4.30 17.88 17.06
CA ALA A 124 4.60 19.32 17.11
C ALA A 124 4.72 19.83 18.56
N GLY A 125 3.82 19.40 19.44
CA GLY A 125 3.86 19.74 20.87
C GLY A 125 5.10 19.20 21.56
N LEU A 126 5.49 17.95 21.28
CA LEU A 126 6.68 17.33 21.85
C LEU A 126 7.95 18.04 21.35
N GLY A 127 8.03 18.37 20.06
CA GLY A 127 9.15 19.13 19.49
C GLY A 127 9.29 20.52 20.11
N TRP A 128 8.17 21.23 20.28
CA TRP A 128 8.14 22.54 20.94
C TRP A 128 8.61 22.46 22.40
N PHE A 129 8.15 21.46 23.15
CA PHE A 129 8.55 21.22 24.54
C PHE A 129 10.06 20.97 24.67
N VAL A 130 10.61 20.09 23.83
CA VAL A 130 12.05 19.79 23.79
C VAL A 130 12.86 21.04 23.47
N TYR A 131 12.45 21.81 22.46
CA TYR A 131 13.12 23.05 22.09
C TYR A 131 13.18 24.05 23.25
N HIS A 132 12.05 24.26 23.92
CA HIS A 132 11.98 25.18 25.06
C HIS A 132 12.87 24.73 26.20
N PHE A 133 12.82 23.44 26.55
CA PHE A 133 13.61 22.86 27.62
C PHE A 133 15.12 22.97 27.35
N VAL A 134 15.56 22.71 26.12
CA VAL A 134 16.97 22.85 25.73
C VAL A 134 17.42 24.32 25.73
N ARG A 135 16.58 25.25 25.24
CA ARG A 135 16.88 26.69 25.25
C ARG A 135 17.09 27.24 26.66
N GLU A 136 16.29 26.79 27.61
CA GLU A 136 16.44 27.16 29.03
C GLU A 136 17.72 26.58 29.64
N ARG A 137 18.11 25.36 29.25
CA ARG A 137 19.33 24.71 29.76
C ARG A 137 20.63 25.29 29.21
N ILE A 138 20.65 25.73 27.94
CA ILE A 138 21.84 26.34 27.32
C ILE A 138 22.12 27.74 27.89
N SER A 139 21.12 28.43 28.43
CA SER A 139 21.31 29.75 29.06
C SER A 139 21.98 29.68 30.44
N ALA A 140 22.11 28.49 31.04
CA ALA A 140 22.72 28.29 32.36
C ALA A 140 24.22 27.97 32.33
N THR A 141 24.85 27.93 31.14
CA THR A 141 26.31 27.71 31.01
C THR A 141 26.97 28.89 30.29
N ASN A 142 27.08 30.01 31.00
CA ASN A 142 28.09 31.03 30.73
C ASN A 142 29.34 30.70 31.56
N PRO A 143 30.41 30.12 30.98
CA PRO A 143 31.72 30.20 31.59
C PRO A 143 32.30 31.58 31.27
N SER A 144 31.78 32.62 31.91
CA SER A 144 32.55 33.85 32.12
C SER A 144 33.49 33.60 33.31
N ALA A 145 34.51 32.78 33.11
CA ALA A 145 35.67 32.70 33.97
C ALA A 145 36.88 33.04 33.09
N GLY A 146 37.46 34.21 33.35
CA GLY A 146 38.40 34.88 32.49
C GLY A 146 39.60 34.04 32.10
N PHE A 147 39.85 33.94 30.80
CA PHE A 147 41.16 33.57 30.29
C PHE A 147 42.04 34.82 30.31
N THR A 148 42.70 35.06 31.44
CA THR A 148 43.79 36.04 31.53
C THR A 148 44.97 35.47 30.77
N VAL A 149 45.18 35.95 29.54
CA VAL A 149 46.42 35.71 28.78
C VAL A 149 47.54 36.47 29.50
N LEU A 150 48.35 35.76 30.29
CA LEU A 150 49.65 36.28 30.71
C LEU A 150 50.56 36.26 29.48
N ALA A 151 50.70 37.42 28.84
CA ALA A 151 51.73 37.67 27.85
C ALA A 151 53.10 37.66 28.55
N THR A 152 53.71 36.47 28.68
CA THR A 152 55.12 36.36 29.03
C THR A 152 55.94 36.83 27.84
N VAL A 153 56.41 38.08 27.91
CA VAL A 153 57.46 38.63 27.06
C VAL A 153 58.73 37.82 27.30
N VAL A 154 59.10 36.96 26.36
CA VAL A 154 60.45 36.40 26.24
C VAL A 154 61.16 37.20 25.15
N ALA A 155 62.08 38.06 25.56
CA ALA A 155 63.01 38.77 24.68
C ALA A 155 64.03 37.76 24.11
N PRO A 156 64.23 37.66 22.79
CA PRO A 156 65.40 36.98 22.26
C PRO A 156 66.61 37.92 22.28
N ASP A 157 67.66 37.43 22.93
CA ASP A 157 68.97 38.03 23.08
C ASP A 157 69.59 38.50 21.75
N LEU A 158 70.35 39.58 21.90
CA LEU A 158 71.22 40.20 20.92
C LEU A 158 72.23 39.19 20.33
N LEU A 159 72.29 39.09 19.00
CA LEU A 159 73.50 38.65 18.29
C LEU A 159 74.04 39.82 17.47
N PRO A 160 75.35 40.14 17.57
CA PRO A 160 75.93 41.22 16.80
C PRO A 160 76.14 40.81 15.34
N PHE A 161 75.71 41.73 14.49
CA PHE A 161 76.01 41.88 13.08
C PHE A 161 77.52 41.72 12.80
N SER A 162 77.88 40.81 11.89
CA SER A 162 79.20 40.79 11.25
C SER A 162 79.01 40.66 9.73
N SER A 163 79.57 41.64 9.04
CA SER A 163 79.59 41.91 7.61
C SER A 163 80.61 41.09 6.83
N GLY A 164 80.37 40.92 5.52
CA GLY A 164 81.29 40.35 4.51
C GLY A 164 80.81 38.97 4.05
N GLU A 165 80.64 38.62 2.78
CA GLU A 165 81.24 39.10 1.54
C GLU A 165 80.32 38.74 0.35
N SER A 166 80.47 39.55 -0.69
CA SER A 166 80.10 39.37 -2.09
C SER A 166 80.31 37.96 -2.65
N ALA A 167 79.39 37.51 -3.50
CA ALA A 167 79.57 37.55 -4.96
C ALA A 167 78.54 36.64 -5.67
N SER A 168 77.96 37.20 -6.73
CA SER A 168 77.56 36.58 -8.00
C SER A 168 77.24 35.08 -8.05
N PHE A 169 76.18 34.72 -8.79
CA PHE A 169 76.30 34.16 -10.14
C PHE A 169 75.06 33.33 -10.49
N PHE A 170 74.32 33.75 -11.55
CA PHE A 170 73.60 32.94 -12.56
C PHE A 170 72.69 31.78 -12.09
N ALA A 171 71.58 31.42 -12.71
CA ALA A 171 70.80 31.76 -13.91
C ALA A 171 69.54 30.87 -13.74
N ARG A 172 68.32 31.38 -13.98
CA ARG A 172 67.58 31.30 -15.24
C ARG A 172 67.26 29.87 -15.72
N ASP A 173 66.03 29.75 -16.23
CA ASP A 173 65.42 28.66 -17.02
C ASP A 173 64.80 27.50 -16.22
N GLN A 174 63.46 27.36 -16.23
CA GLN A 174 62.56 26.97 -17.33
C GLN A 174 62.47 25.45 -17.50
N LEU A 175 61.23 25.00 -17.79
CA LEU A 175 60.75 23.78 -18.45
C LEU A 175 59.59 23.18 -17.62
N VAL A 176 58.32 23.50 -17.90
CA VAL A 176 57.51 23.16 -19.10
C VAL A 176 57.46 21.64 -19.38
N SER A 177 56.47 20.98 -18.77
CA SER A 177 55.55 19.95 -19.32
C SER A 177 56.12 18.73 -20.12
N PRO A 178 55.31 17.91 -20.83
CA PRO A 178 54.26 16.97 -20.41
C PRO A 178 54.50 15.55 -21.02
N ARG A 179 53.66 14.55 -20.73
CA ARG A 179 53.26 13.41 -21.62
C ARG A 179 52.33 12.48 -20.82
N ARG A 180 51.06 12.22 -21.17
CA ARG A 180 50.43 11.66 -22.38
C ARG A 180 50.88 10.22 -22.74
N GLY A 181 49.99 9.28 -22.46
CA GLY A 181 49.76 7.99 -23.14
C GLY A 181 48.31 7.58 -22.79
N SER A 182 47.31 7.45 -23.68
CA SER A 182 47.26 6.82 -25.02
C SER A 182 47.68 5.35 -24.88
N ILE A 183 46.97 4.29 -25.28
CA ILE A 183 45.98 4.00 -26.34
C ILE A 183 45.38 2.59 -25.94
N LEU A 184 44.12 2.21 -26.20
CA LEU A 184 43.62 1.31 -27.30
C LEU A 184 42.28 0.73 -26.77
N GLN A 185 41.10 0.83 -27.40
CA GLN A 185 40.60 0.35 -28.69
C GLN A 185 40.80 -1.15 -28.98
N SER A 186 39.70 -1.92 -28.93
CA SER A 186 39.32 -3.07 -29.78
C SER A 186 37.94 -3.53 -29.28
N ILE A 187 36.80 -3.42 -29.98
CA ILE A 187 36.35 -3.97 -31.27
C ILE A 187 36.25 -5.51 -31.30
N SER A 188 35.04 -5.94 -31.72
CA SER A 188 34.62 -7.20 -32.36
C SER A 188 34.17 -8.37 -31.49
N GLY A 189 32.96 -8.86 -31.82
CA GLY A 189 32.38 -10.12 -31.37
C GLY A 189 30.87 -10.11 -31.43
#